data_AF-A0A091N7Y3-F1
#
_entry.id   AF-A0A091N7Y3-F1
#
_cell.length_a   1.000
_cell.length_b   1.000
_cell.length_c   1.000
_cell.angle_alpha   90.00
_cell.angle_beta   90.00
_cell.angle_gamma   90.00
#
_symmetry.space_group_name_H-M   'P 1'
#
loop_
_entity.id
_entity.type
_entity.pdbx_description
1 polymer ?
#
loop_
_entity_poly.entity_id
_entity_poly.type
_entity_poly.pdbx_seq_one_letter_code
_entity_poly.pdbx_strand_id
1 'polypeptide(L)'
;VEVKIEVVIPEKERSKEEMSPNGRASPLIYKVNGTARHYHLEEHPMASNPYHNPKDVVEASVCHVKDLENGQMREVDLGCGKALLIKESGEFHAVGHKCPHYGAPLVKGVLSKGRVRCPWHGACFNISTGDIEDFPGLDSLPRFQVKIEKEKVYIRASKQALQTQRRTKMMAKCISLNNYNLSSTNVLIIGAGAAGLVCAETLRQEGFSDRIVMCTMDRHLPYDRPKLSKSMDSHPEQIALRPKEFFCTYDIEVLTEMQVAAVDIKNKTAVFKDGFKMEYNKLLIATGNTPKALSCKGKEVENVFNIRTPEDANRVVKLATSKNVVIVGASFLGMEVAAYLTERAHSVSLVELEEVPFKKFFGEKVGRAVMKV
;
A
#
# COMPACT_ATOMS: atom_id res chain seq x y z
N VAL A 1 -20.36 -24.15 -4.00
CA VAL A 1 -20.52 -23.70 -5.41
C VAL A 1 -19.27 -24.16 -6.12
N GLU A 2 -19.37 -25.08 -7.09
CA GLU A 2 -18.19 -25.51 -7.86
C GLU A 2 -17.75 -24.40 -8.82
N VAL A 3 -16.46 -24.12 -8.91
CA VAL A 3 -15.92 -23.12 -9.84
C VAL A 3 -15.74 -23.77 -11.22
N LYS A 4 -16.75 -23.64 -12.08
CA LYS A 4 -16.69 -24.18 -13.44
C LYS A 4 -15.88 -23.26 -14.37
N ILE A 5 -14.63 -23.66 -14.64
CA ILE A 5 -13.74 -22.99 -15.58
C ILE A 5 -14.01 -23.51 -17.00
N GLU A 6 -14.43 -22.64 -17.93
CA GLU A 6 -14.66 -22.97 -19.34
C GLU A 6 -13.82 -22.06 -20.24
N VAL A 7 -12.96 -22.67 -21.06
CA VAL A 7 -12.02 -21.98 -21.96
C VAL A 7 -12.62 -21.90 -23.37
N VAL A 8 -12.71 -20.68 -23.92
CA VAL A 8 -13.20 -20.41 -25.29
C VAL A 8 -12.26 -19.42 -25.98
N ILE A 9 -11.78 -19.78 -27.18
CA ILE A 9 -10.81 -19.00 -27.96
C ILE A 9 -11.55 -18.25 -29.09
N PRO A 10 -11.49 -16.90 -29.17
CA PRO A 10 -12.12 -16.15 -30.26
C PRO A 10 -11.17 -15.88 -31.45
N GLU A 11 -11.68 -16.00 -32.67
CA GLU A 11 -10.99 -15.61 -33.90
C GLU A 11 -11.07 -14.08 -34.17
N LYS A 12 -10.22 -13.57 -35.08
CA LYS A 12 -9.99 -12.13 -35.34
C LYS A 12 -10.39 -11.72 -36.74
N GLU A 13 -10.98 -10.52 -36.91
CA GLU A 13 -10.81 -9.71 -38.13
C GLU A 13 -11.00 -8.18 -37.93
N ARG A 14 -10.98 -7.38 -39.02
CA ARG A 14 -10.33 -6.04 -39.10
C ARG A 14 -11.27 -4.82 -39.36
N SER A 15 -11.05 -3.74 -38.58
CA SER A 15 -11.02 -2.28 -38.92
C SER A 15 -12.08 -1.57 -39.80
N LYS A 16 -12.62 -0.42 -39.33
CA LYS A 16 -12.32 0.96 -39.84
C LYS A 16 -12.93 2.12 -38.99
N GLU A 17 -12.52 3.36 -39.29
CA GLU A 17 -12.74 4.67 -38.61
C GLU A 17 -14.20 5.22 -38.73
N GLU A 18 -14.69 6.33 -38.11
CA GLU A 18 -14.11 7.70 -37.97
C GLU A 18 -14.78 8.59 -36.85
N MET A 19 -14.85 9.94 -37.02
CA MET A 19 -14.70 11.02 -36.00
C MET A 19 -15.91 11.57 -35.17
N SER A 20 -15.58 12.44 -34.20
CA SER A 20 -16.42 13.20 -33.20
C SER A 20 -16.78 14.64 -33.67
N PRO A 21 -17.70 15.44 -33.05
CA PRO A 21 -17.41 16.20 -31.80
C PRO A 21 -18.59 16.57 -30.84
N ASN A 22 -18.25 17.03 -29.61
CA ASN A 22 -18.89 17.99 -28.66
C ASN A 22 -20.43 18.23 -28.62
N GLY A 23 -21.12 18.45 -27.49
CA GLY A 23 -20.72 18.67 -26.09
C GLY A 23 -21.37 19.95 -25.48
N ARG A 24 -22.06 19.87 -24.33
CA ARG A 24 -22.48 21.01 -23.46
C ARG A 24 -22.84 20.52 -22.05
N ALA A 25 -22.53 21.33 -21.02
CA ALA A 25 -22.71 21.02 -19.60
C ALA A 25 -23.06 22.27 -18.77
N SER A 26 -23.61 22.10 -17.56
CA SER A 26 -23.62 23.02 -16.39
C SER A 26 -24.44 22.39 -15.24
N PRO A 27 -24.31 22.80 -13.96
CA PRO A 27 -23.50 23.90 -13.36
C PRO A 27 -22.48 23.39 -12.30
N LEU A 28 -21.98 24.16 -11.31
CA LEU A 28 -21.09 25.37 -11.25
C LEU A 28 -20.53 25.47 -9.79
N ILE A 29 -19.50 26.25 -9.42
CA ILE A 29 -18.11 26.37 -9.93
C ILE A 29 -17.22 27.09 -8.86
N TYR A 30 -15.89 26.92 -8.89
CA TYR A 30 -14.89 27.64 -8.05
C TYR A 30 -14.84 29.15 -8.36
N LYS A 31 -14.56 30.04 -7.39
CA LYS A 31 -14.44 31.50 -7.62
C LYS A 31 -13.28 32.20 -6.91
N VAL A 32 -12.85 33.30 -7.55
CA VAL A 32 -11.72 34.18 -7.21
C VAL A 32 -12.18 35.38 -6.36
N ASN A 33 -11.21 35.98 -5.64
CA ASN A 33 -11.25 37.18 -4.77
C ASN A 33 -11.85 37.04 -3.36
N GLY A 34 -11.11 37.59 -2.39
CA GLY A 34 -11.69 38.24 -1.20
C GLY A 34 -11.76 37.41 0.09
N THR A 35 -10.66 37.45 0.85
CA THR A 35 -10.59 37.28 2.33
C THR A 35 -11.07 35.99 3.02
N ALA A 36 -10.10 35.38 3.71
CA ALA A 36 -10.21 34.61 4.95
C ALA A 36 -11.02 33.30 4.96
N ARG A 37 -10.29 32.17 5.07
CA ARG A 37 -10.74 30.99 5.81
C ARG A 37 -9.63 30.49 6.73
N HIS A 38 -10.05 29.91 7.85
CA HIS A 38 -9.21 29.64 9.01
C HIS A 38 -8.26 28.46 8.80
N TYR A 39 -7.00 28.65 9.22
CA TYR A 39 -6.09 27.56 9.54
C TYR A 39 -6.35 27.15 11.00
N HIS A 40 -6.70 25.88 11.23
CA HIS A 40 -6.58 25.31 12.56
C HIS A 40 -5.11 24.91 12.78
N LEU A 41 -4.36 25.82 13.40
CA LEU A 41 -3.14 25.47 14.12
C LEU A 41 -3.54 24.92 15.48
N GLU A 42 -3.56 23.59 15.62
CA GLU A 42 -3.42 22.96 16.93
C GLU A 42 -1.99 22.45 17.07
N GLU A 43 -1.28 22.97 18.07
CA GLU A 43 0.08 22.55 18.40
C GLU A 43 0.06 21.13 18.99
N HIS A 44 0.57 20.14 18.26
CA HIS A 44 0.74 18.77 18.77
C HIS A 44 2.18 18.25 18.58
N PRO A 45 2.67 17.40 19.50
CA PRO A 45 4.04 17.56 20.00
C PRO A 45 5.12 16.95 19.12
N MET A 46 6.36 17.44 19.32
CA MET A 46 7.56 16.78 18.80
C MET A 46 7.67 15.33 19.30
N ALA A 47 8.26 14.47 18.46
CA ALA A 47 8.37 13.03 18.71
C ALA A 47 9.06 12.74 20.05
N SER A 48 8.25 12.35 21.04
CA SER A 48 8.72 12.06 22.39
C SER A 48 9.43 10.69 22.44
N ASN A 49 10.46 10.60 23.30
CA ASN A 49 11.11 9.35 23.61
C ASN A 49 10.06 8.33 24.13
N PRO A 50 9.89 7.14 23.51
CA PRO A 50 8.83 6.19 23.89
C PRO A 50 9.00 5.56 25.28
N TYR A 51 10.07 5.92 26.01
CA TYR A 51 10.34 5.53 27.40
C TYR A 51 10.19 6.69 28.40
N HIS A 52 9.62 7.84 28.02
CA HIS A 52 9.61 9.06 28.86
C HIS A 52 8.80 8.93 30.16
N ASN A 53 7.75 8.10 30.17
CA ASN A 53 6.91 7.85 31.34
C ASN A 53 7.11 6.39 31.83
N PRO A 54 7.60 6.16 33.07
CA PRO A 54 7.78 4.82 33.60
C PRO A 54 6.51 3.95 33.62
N LYS A 55 5.32 4.55 33.68
CA LYS A 55 4.04 3.82 33.66
C LYS A 55 3.72 3.18 32.31
N ASP A 56 4.30 3.68 31.22
CA ASP A 56 4.02 3.24 29.85
C ASP A 56 5.01 2.18 29.35
N VAL A 57 5.91 1.73 30.24
CA VAL A 57 6.91 0.70 29.99
C VAL A 57 6.55 -0.57 30.76
N VAL A 58 6.90 -1.72 30.20
CA VAL A 58 6.93 -3.01 30.90
C VAL A 58 8.34 -3.58 30.83
N GLU A 59 8.77 -4.27 31.89
CA GLU A 59 10.00 -5.07 31.91
C GLU A 59 9.65 -6.46 32.43
N ALA A 60 10.09 -7.51 31.72
CA ALA A 60 9.80 -8.89 32.05
C ALA A 60 11.02 -9.79 31.77
N SER A 61 11.26 -10.77 32.65
CA SER A 61 12.15 -11.90 32.38
C SER A 61 11.43 -12.84 31.42
N VAL A 62 11.99 -13.10 30.24
CA VAL A 62 11.30 -13.84 29.17
C VAL A 62 11.81 -15.27 28.97
N CYS A 63 13.10 -15.53 29.26
CA CYS A 63 13.68 -16.87 29.28
C CYS A 63 15.05 -16.88 29.97
N HIS A 64 15.65 -18.06 30.12
CA HIS A 64 17.06 -18.23 30.41
C HIS A 64 17.90 -18.10 29.13
N VAL A 65 19.18 -17.69 29.22
CA VAL A 65 20.08 -17.54 28.04
C VAL A 65 20.35 -18.85 27.29
N LYS A 66 20.14 -19.98 27.97
CA LYS A 66 20.28 -21.35 27.43
C LYS A 66 19.00 -21.84 26.73
N ASP A 67 17.85 -21.20 26.94
CA ASP A 67 16.57 -21.68 26.39
C ASP A 67 16.40 -21.36 24.90
N LEU A 68 17.21 -20.45 24.34
CA LEU A 68 17.18 -20.05 22.94
C LEU A 68 18.57 -20.27 22.34
N GLU A 69 18.64 -21.04 21.24
CA GLU A 69 19.90 -21.31 20.54
C GLU A 69 20.20 -20.24 19.49
N ASN A 70 21.44 -20.21 19.01
CA ASN A 70 21.84 -19.27 17.97
C ASN A 70 21.16 -19.59 16.63
N GLY A 71 20.56 -18.58 15.98
CA GLY A 71 19.75 -18.75 14.78
C GLY A 71 18.25 -19.00 15.06
N GLN A 72 17.82 -19.00 16.34
CA GLN A 72 16.41 -19.20 16.70
C GLN A 72 15.67 -17.88 16.94
N MET A 73 14.35 -17.94 16.72
CA MET A 73 13.39 -16.91 17.08
C MET A 73 12.30 -17.49 17.98
N ARG A 74 11.82 -16.71 18.95
CA ARG A 74 10.74 -17.09 19.87
C ARG A 74 9.79 -15.91 20.10
N GLU A 75 8.49 -16.16 19.96
CA GLU A 75 7.48 -15.22 20.44
C GLU A 75 7.40 -15.32 21.97
N VAL A 76 7.54 -14.17 22.66
CA VAL A 76 7.53 -14.08 24.13
C VAL A 76 6.47 -13.09 24.59
N ASP A 77 5.86 -13.39 25.74
CA ASP A 77 4.79 -12.58 26.35
C ASP A 77 5.36 -11.67 27.44
N LEU A 78 4.91 -10.42 27.46
CA LEU A 78 5.24 -9.41 28.48
C LEU A 78 4.01 -9.02 29.32
N GLY A 79 2.94 -9.83 29.28
CA GLY A 79 1.69 -9.66 30.02
C GLY A 79 0.74 -8.62 29.41
N CYS A 80 1.26 -7.56 28.79
CA CYS A 80 0.49 -6.53 28.10
C CYS A 80 0.67 -6.53 26.57
N GLY A 81 1.22 -7.60 26.01
CA GLY A 81 1.53 -7.75 24.60
C GLY A 81 2.79 -8.58 24.38
N LYS A 82 3.15 -8.81 23.11
CA LYS A 82 4.18 -9.79 22.73
C LYS A 82 5.31 -9.19 21.91
N ALA A 83 6.49 -9.79 22.03
CA ALA A 83 7.69 -9.48 21.27
C ALA A 83 8.26 -10.73 20.59
N LEU A 84 9.05 -10.54 19.55
CA LEU A 84 9.91 -11.58 18.98
C LEU A 84 11.30 -11.44 19.58
N LEU A 85 11.66 -12.40 20.44
CA LEU A 85 13.02 -12.59 20.90
C LEU A 85 13.80 -13.36 19.83
N ILE A 86 14.98 -12.87 19.47
CA ILE A 86 15.84 -13.44 18.43
C ILE A 86 17.24 -13.60 19.04
N LYS A 87 17.93 -14.70 18.73
CA LYS A 87 19.35 -14.86 19.06
C LYS A 87 20.14 -15.14 17.78
N GLU A 88 21.06 -14.25 17.41
CA GLU A 88 21.92 -14.40 16.23
C GLU A 88 23.34 -13.90 16.58
N SER A 89 24.37 -14.55 16.05
CA SER A 89 25.79 -14.31 16.37
C SER A 89 26.12 -14.26 17.88
N GLY A 90 25.35 -14.96 18.71
CA GLY A 90 25.48 -14.95 20.18
C GLY A 90 24.78 -13.78 20.90
N GLU A 91 24.33 -12.75 20.18
CA GLU A 91 23.58 -11.62 20.72
C GLU A 91 22.08 -11.89 20.78
N PHE A 92 21.37 -11.18 21.67
CA PHE A 92 19.91 -11.22 21.76
C PHE A 92 19.29 -9.90 21.29
N HIS A 93 18.30 -10.00 20.40
CA HIS A 93 17.52 -8.88 19.89
C HIS A 93 16.04 -9.07 20.22
N ALA A 94 15.31 -7.96 20.40
CA ALA A 94 13.87 -7.99 20.62
C ALA A 94 13.18 -6.95 19.72
N VAL A 95 12.24 -7.43 18.90
CA VAL A 95 11.46 -6.61 17.95
C VAL A 95 9.97 -6.96 18.00
N GLY A 96 9.14 -6.23 17.28
CA GLY A 96 7.73 -6.59 17.08
C GLY A 96 7.54 -8.02 16.56
N HIS A 97 6.53 -8.73 17.07
CA HIS A 97 6.25 -10.13 16.73
C HIS A 97 5.38 -10.33 15.49
N LYS A 98 4.72 -9.26 15.02
CA LYS A 98 3.90 -9.27 13.80
C LYS A 98 4.51 -8.37 12.74
N CYS A 99 4.41 -8.80 11.49
CA CYS A 99 4.73 -7.96 10.34
C CYS A 99 3.74 -6.77 10.27
N PRO A 100 4.20 -5.50 10.24
CA PRO A 100 3.32 -4.34 10.29
C PRO A 100 2.49 -4.12 9.01
N HIS A 101 2.77 -4.88 7.95
CA HIS A 101 1.97 -4.94 6.73
C HIS A 101 0.58 -5.55 7.03
N TYR A 102 0.42 -6.89 6.97
CA TYR A 102 -0.87 -7.57 7.22
C TYR A 102 -0.90 -8.39 8.53
N GLY A 103 0.04 -8.21 9.45
CA GLY A 103 0.00 -8.85 10.78
C GLY A 103 0.55 -10.28 10.85
N ALA A 104 1.26 -10.74 9.82
CA ALA A 104 1.85 -12.09 9.77
C ALA A 104 2.77 -12.37 10.99
N PRO A 105 2.67 -13.53 11.66
CA PRO A 105 3.51 -13.86 12.80
C PRO A 105 4.95 -14.10 12.34
N LEU A 106 5.88 -13.22 12.73
CA LEU A 106 7.27 -13.24 12.25
C LEU A 106 8.08 -14.42 12.79
N VAL A 107 7.65 -15.04 13.89
CA VAL A 107 8.21 -16.32 14.38
C VAL A 107 8.05 -17.47 13.38
N LYS A 108 7.09 -17.39 12.44
CA LYS A 108 6.95 -18.33 11.31
C LYS A 108 7.73 -17.91 10.06
N GLY A 109 8.44 -16.78 10.12
CA GLY A 109 9.29 -16.26 9.05
C GLY A 109 10.66 -16.93 8.99
N VAL A 110 11.55 -16.38 8.18
CA VAL A 110 12.94 -16.85 8.01
C VAL A 110 13.90 -15.84 8.62
N LEU A 111 14.74 -16.29 9.55
CA LEU A 111 15.89 -15.53 10.07
C LEU A 111 17.12 -15.81 9.20
N SER A 112 17.82 -14.78 8.74
CA SER A 112 19.08 -14.92 8.00
C SER A 112 19.84 -13.59 7.92
N LYS A 113 21.09 -13.55 8.39
CA LYS A 113 22.04 -12.43 8.17
C LYS A 113 21.51 -11.09 8.71
N GLY A 114 21.15 -11.05 9.99
CA GLY A 114 20.66 -9.85 10.66
C GLY A 114 19.24 -9.46 10.29
N ARG A 115 18.47 -10.36 9.65
CA ARG A 115 17.15 -10.05 9.06
C ARG A 115 16.12 -11.12 9.33
N VAL A 116 14.89 -10.69 9.61
CA VAL A 116 13.69 -11.54 9.60
C VAL A 116 12.84 -11.23 8.37
N ARG A 117 12.57 -12.25 7.54
CA ARG A 117 11.69 -12.16 6.38
C ARG A 117 10.31 -12.72 6.70
N CYS A 118 9.28 -11.91 6.45
CA CYS A 118 7.87 -12.20 6.68
C CYS A 118 7.37 -13.40 5.84
N PRO A 119 6.67 -14.38 6.44
CA PRO A 119 6.30 -15.62 5.76
C PRO A 119 5.15 -15.49 4.75
N TRP A 120 4.40 -14.38 4.74
CA TRP A 120 3.25 -14.21 3.84
C TRP A 120 3.62 -13.49 2.53
N HIS A 121 4.39 -12.40 2.63
CA HIS A 121 4.64 -11.50 1.51
C HIS A 121 6.11 -11.13 1.31
N GLY A 122 7.03 -11.69 2.11
CA GLY A 122 8.45 -11.46 1.94
C GLY A 122 8.99 -10.13 2.49
N ALA A 123 8.18 -9.28 3.11
CA ALA A 123 8.66 -8.06 3.77
C ALA A 123 9.82 -8.35 4.74
N CYS A 124 10.90 -7.58 4.67
CA CYS A 124 12.16 -7.90 5.36
C CYS A 124 12.53 -6.81 6.37
N PHE A 125 12.93 -7.22 7.57
CA PHE A 125 13.24 -6.31 8.68
C PHE A 125 14.59 -6.60 9.30
N ASN A 126 15.37 -5.56 9.56
CA ASN A 126 16.62 -5.61 10.31
C ASN A 126 16.35 -5.97 11.79
N ILE A 127 17.01 -6.99 12.35
CA ILE A 127 16.75 -7.42 13.75
C ILE A 127 17.33 -6.44 14.79
N SER A 128 18.38 -5.70 14.42
CA SER A 128 19.11 -4.80 15.33
C SER A 128 18.48 -3.41 15.41
N THR A 129 17.85 -2.91 14.34
CA THR A 129 17.14 -1.61 14.34
C THR A 129 15.62 -1.75 14.30
N GLY A 130 15.11 -2.92 13.88
CA GLY A 130 13.71 -3.14 13.53
C GLY A 130 13.33 -2.59 12.16
N ASP A 131 14.23 -1.94 11.42
CA ASP A 131 13.84 -1.23 10.19
C ASP A 131 13.40 -2.14 9.06
N ILE A 132 12.36 -1.71 8.35
CA ILE A 132 12.02 -2.31 7.05
C ILE A 132 13.15 -2.02 6.05
N GLU A 133 13.66 -3.09 5.44
CA GLU A 133 14.72 -3.10 4.42
C GLU A 133 14.23 -3.66 3.08
N ASP A 134 13.13 -4.42 3.05
CA ASP A 134 12.49 -4.88 1.80
C ASP A 134 10.97 -4.87 1.94
N PHE A 135 10.30 -4.59 0.82
CA PHE A 135 8.85 -4.44 0.69
C PHE A 135 8.16 -5.82 0.62
N PRO A 136 6.82 -5.92 0.78
CA PRO A 136 5.82 -4.86 0.97
C PRO A 136 5.55 -4.47 2.43
N GLY A 137 5.24 -3.19 2.63
CA GLY A 137 5.00 -2.56 3.93
C GLY A 137 5.54 -1.13 3.93
N LEU A 138 5.12 -0.31 4.89
CA LEU A 138 5.57 1.10 5.03
C LEU A 138 6.20 1.40 6.39
N ASP A 139 5.90 0.60 7.41
CA ASP A 139 6.40 0.77 8.76
C ASP A 139 7.50 -0.24 9.10
N SER A 140 8.46 0.21 9.90
CA SER A 140 9.44 -0.64 10.59
C SER A 140 8.78 -1.38 11.76
N LEU A 141 9.48 -2.38 12.30
CA LEU A 141 9.15 -2.97 13.59
C LEU A 141 9.54 -2.01 14.74
N PRO A 142 8.80 -2.02 15.85
CA PRO A 142 9.32 -1.50 17.11
C PRO A 142 10.51 -2.35 17.56
N ARG A 143 11.53 -1.71 18.13
CA ARG A 143 12.66 -2.36 18.81
C ARG A 143 12.47 -2.20 20.32
N PHE A 144 12.76 -3.27 21.05
CA PHE A 144 12.73 -3.29 22.51
C PHE A 144 14.15 -3.41 23.08
N GLN A 145 14.35 -2.95 24.31
CA GLN A 145 15.63 -3.07 25.01
C GLN A 145 15.76 -4.49 25.55
N VAL A 146 16.93 -5.11 25.38
CA VAL A 146 17.25 -6.44 25.92
C VAL A 146 18.36 -6.28 26.96
N LYS A 147 18.23 -6.97 28.09
CA LYS A 147 19.22 -7.02 29.17
C LYS A 147 19.43 -8.46 29.59
N ILE A 148 20.66 -8.83 29.94
CA ILE A 148 20.98 -10.14 30.52
C ILE A 148 21.44 -9.92 31.96
N GLU A 149 20.80 -10.59 32.91
CA GLU A 149 21.21 -10.61 34.33
C GLU A 149 21.10 -12.02 34.88
N LYS A 150 22.15 -12.51 35.55
CA LYS A 150 22.15 -13.82 36.25
C LYS A 150 21.61 -14.96 35.37
N GLU A 151 22.14 -15.08 34.15
CA GLU A 151 21.72 -16.02 33.10
C GLU A 151 20.25 -15.88 32.60
N LYS A 152 19.50 -14.87 33.02
CA LYS A 152 18.14 -14.57 32.53
C LYS A 152 18.14 -13.44 31.51
N VAL A 153 17.29 -13.57 30.49
CA VAL A 153 17.03 -12.55 29.47
C VAL A 153 15.80 -11.75 29.88
N TYR A 154 15.95 -10.43 29.90
CA TYR A 154 14.90 -9.46 30.18
C TYR A 154 14.63 -8.61 28.93
N ILE A 155 13.35 -8.32 28.67
CA ILE A 155 12.94 -7.34 27.67
C ILE A 155 12.26 -6.16 28.37
N ARG A 156 12.69 -4.95 28.04
CA ARG A 156 12.05 -3.69 28.44
C ARG A 156 11.45 -3.00 27.21
N ALA A 157 10.14 -2.76 27.24
CA ALA A 157 9.34 -2.38 26.07
C ALA A 157 8.27 -1.34 26.40
N SER A 158 7.96 -0.45 25.45
CA SER A 158 6.77 0.41 25.54
C SER A 158 5.49 -0.41 25.33
N LYS A 159 4.51 -0.24 26.21
CA LYS A 159 3.19 -0.90 26.14
C LYS A 159 2.46 -0.56 24.84
N GLN A 160 2.54 0.69 24.39
CA GLN A 160 1.96 1.13 23.12
C GLN A 160 2.60 0.40 21.94
N ALA A 161 3.93 0.31 21.92
CA ALA A 161 4.67 -0.37 20.85
C ALA A 161 4.38 -1.89 20.79
N LEU A 162 4.14 -2.53 21.95
CA LEU A 162 3.68 -3.92 22.04
C LEU A 162 2.25 -4.12 21.51
N GLN A 163 1.43 -3.07 21.43
CA GLN A 163 0.07 -3.13 20.89
C GLN A 163 0.04 -2.77 19.40
N THR A 164 0.71 -1.70 18.99
CA THR A 164 0.70 -1.22 17.59
C THR A 164 1.51 -2.11 16.65
N GLN A 165 2.57 -2.77 17.15
CA GLN A 165 3.48 -3.65 16.41
C GLN A 165 4.12 -3.01 15.16
N ARG A 166 4.14 -1.67 15.10
CA ARG A 166 4.64 -0.87 13.99
C ARG A 166 5.35 0.39 14.49
N ARG A 167 6.30 0.88 13.70
CA ARG A 167 7.05 2.11 13.91
C ARG A 167 7.29 2.79 12.56
N THR A 168 6.67 3.95 12.35
CA THR A 168 7.05 4.84 11.24
C THR A 168 8.51 5.27 11.41
N LYS A 169 9.30 5.34 10.33
CA LYS A 169 10.66 5.90 10.38
C LYS A 169 10.59 7.40 10.70
N MET A 170 11.64 7.94 11.32
CA MET A 170 11.73 9.38 11.52
C MET A 170 11.79 10.09 10.17
N MET A 171 11.19 11.29 10.11
CA MET A 171 11.01 12.06 8.90
C MET A 171 11.14 13.55 9.23
N ALA A 172 11.77 14.29 8.33
CA ALA A 172 11.75 15.74 8.31
C ALA A 172 10.33 16.27 8.03
N LYS A 173 10.16 17.58 8.26
CA LYS A 173 9.00 18.37 7.86
C LYS A 173 9.44 19.45 6.87
N CYS A 174 8.49 20.11 6.22
CA CYS A 174 8.82 21.26 5.39
C CYS A 174 9.21 22.46 6.27
N ILE A 175 10.30 23.16 5.92
CA ILE A 175 10.80 24.29 6.73
C ILE A 175 9.93 25.55 6.56
N SER A 176 9.29 25.76 5.41
CA SER A 176 8.36 26.88 5.21
C SER A 176 7.41 26.66 4.03
N LEU A 177 6.19 26.16 4.29
CA LEU A 177 5.15 26.09 3.26
C LEU A 177 4.69 27.48 2.78
N ASN A 178 4.72 28.50 3.65
CA ASN A 178 4.17 29.83 3.38
C ASN A 178 4.93 30.64 2.31
N ASN A 179 6.14 30.22 1.92
CA ASN A 179 6.98 30.93 0.96
C ASN A 179 6.85 30.42 -0.49
N TYR A 180 6.07 29.36 -0.74
CA TYR A 180 5.96 28.77 -2.08
C TYR A 180 4.73 29.27 -2.84
N ASN A 181 4.91 29.58 -4.12
CA ASN A 181 3.81 29.79 -5.06
C ASN A 181 3.10 28.44 -5.30
N LEU A 182 1.77 28.42 -5.27
CA LEU A 182 0.98 27.21 -5.56
C LEU A 182 1.34 26.59 -6.92
N SER A 183 1.76 27.39 -7.91
CA SER A 183 2.19 26.91 -9.24
C SER A 183 3.64 26.44 -9.33
N SER A 184 4.41 26.31 -8.23
CA SER A 184 5.76 25.76 -8.27
C SER A 184 6.11 24.85 -7.08
N THR A 185 6.87 23.78 -7.31
CA THR A 185 7.28 22.81 -6.28
C THR A 185 8.73 22.37 -6.45
N ASN A 186 9.39 21.96 -5.37
CA ASN A 186 10.74 21.41 -5.46
C ASN A 186 10.70 19.97 -5.99
N VAL A 187 9.71 19.17 -5.58
CA VAL A 187 9.47 17.84 -6.13
C VAL A 187 8.01 17.71 -6.57
N LEU A 188 7.81 17.32 -7.83
CA LEU A 188 6.52 16.87 -8.36
C LEU A 188 6.56 15.34 -8.55
N ILE A 189 5.53 14.65 -8.04
CA ILE A 189 5.36 13.19 -8.16
C ILE A 189 4.03 12.93 -8.89
N ILE A 190 4.10 12.53 -10.14
CA ILE A 190 2.92 12.22 -10.95
C ILE A 190 2.51 10.76 -10.69
N GLY A 191 1.53 10.57 -9.82
CA GLY A 191 0.96 9.27 -9.44
C GLY A 191 1.06 9.00 -7.94
N ALA A 192 -0.10 8.94 -7.27
CA ALA A 192 -0.20 8.72 -5.82
C ALA A 192 -0.36 7.23 -5.43
N GLY A 193 0.20 6.32 -6.22
CA GLY A 193 0.30 4.90 -5.85
C GLY A 193 1.43 4.63 -4.85
N ALA A 194 1.64 3.37 -4.47
CA ALA A 194 2.69 2.97 -3.53
C ALA A 194 4.09 3.51 -3.90
N ALA A 195 4.47 3.52 -5.18
CA ALA A 195 5.75 4.08 -5.63
C ALA A 195 5.88 5.59 -5.37
N GLY A 196 4.82 6.36 -5.60
CA GLY A 196 4.82 7.80 -5.36
C GLY A 196 4.82 8.14 -3.87
N LEU A 197 4.02 7.41 -3.07
CA LEU A 197 4.01 7.55 -1.62
C LEU A 197 5.37 7.21 -1.01
N VAL A 198 5.95 6.06 -1.37
CA VAL A 198 7.27 5.65 -0.88
C VAL A 198 8.34 6.66 -1.27
N CYS A 199 8.29 7.24 -2.47
CA CYS A 199 9.21 8.33 -2.84
C CYS A 199 9.06 9.56 -1.92
N ALA A 200 7.83 10.02 -1.67
CA ALA A 200 7.58 11.16 -0.79
C ALA A 200 8.03 10.89 0.66
N GLU A 201 7.72 9.70 1.19
CA GLU A 201 8.17 9.27 2.52
C GLU A 201 9.69 9.15 2.59
N THR A 202 10.35 8.48 1.64
CA THR A 202 11.81 8.34 1.63
C THR A 202 12.50 9.70 1.52
N LEU A 203 12.00 10.64 0.71
CA LEU A 203 12.52 12.01 0.69
C LEU A 203 12.50 12.64 2.09
N ARG A 204 11.37 12.55 2.80
CA ARG A 204 11.27 13.05 4.18
C ARG A 204 12.17 12.28 5.16
N GLN A 205 12.35 10.96 4.98
CA GLN A 205 13.24 10.13 5.81
C GLN A 205 14.71 10.52 5.65
N GLU A 206 15.14 10.82 4.42
CA GLU A 206 16.49 11.31 4.07
C GLU A 206 16.67 12.83 4.34
N GLY A 207 15.77 13.45 5.10
CA GLY A 207 15.91 14.84 5.56
C GLY A 207 15.47 15.92 4.58
N PHE A 208 14.85 15.58 3.44
CA PHE A 208 14.39 16.55 2.46
C PHE A 208 13.28 17.44 3.05
N SER A 209 13.46 18.75 3.00
CA SER A 209 12.69 19.74 3.77
C SER A 209 12.00 20.83 2.92
N ASP A 210 12.05 20.73 1.59
CA ASP A 210 11.29 21.60 0.68
C ASP A 210 9.88 21.05 0.38
N ARG A 211 9.07 21.80 -0.37
CA ARG A 211 7.75 21.39 -0.88
C ARG A 211 7.81 20.08 -1.71
N ILE A 212 6.94 19.13 -1.38
CA ILE A 212 6.67 17.92 -2.17
C ILE A 212 5.19 17.92 -2.55
N VAL A 213 4.91 17.80 -3.84
CA VAL A 213 3.54 17.67 -4.37
C VAL A 213 3.42 16.33 -5.10
N MET A 214 2.50 15.49 -4.63
CA MET A 214 1.98 14.33 -5.37
C MET A 214 0.70 14.75 -6.10
N CYS A 215 0.50 14.29 -7.34
CA CYS A 215 -0.77 14.43 -8.05
C CYS A 215 -1.30 13.09 -8.56
N THR A 216 -2.62 12.94 -8.67
CA THR A 216 -3.26 11.69 -9.08
C THR A 216 -4.63 11.94 -9.69
N MET A 217 -5.03 11.08 -10.63
CA MET A 217 -6.39 11.07 -11.19
C MET A 217 -7.41 10.45 -10.22
N ASP A 218 -6.95 9.65 -9.26
CA ASP A 218 -7.80 9.06 -8.23
C ASP A 218 -8.33 10.15 -7.29
N ARG A 219 -9.57 9.99 -6.80
CA ARG A 219 -10.19 10.92 -5.84
C ARG A 219 -9.75 10.71 -4.37
N HIS A 220 -9.06 9.60 -4.12
CA HIS A 220 -8.68 9.15 -2.78
C HIS A 220 -7.19 9.40 -2.52
N LEU A 221 -6.83 9.56 -1.24
CA LEU A 221 -5.44 9.49 -0.78
C LEU A 221 -4.83 8.11 -1.09
N PRO A 222 -3.48 7.98 -1.17
CA PRO A 222 -2.79 6.72 -1.45
C PRO A 222 -3.36 5.50 -0.71
N TYR A 223 -3.73 4.46 -1.45
CA TYR A 223 -4.36 3.24 -0.94
C TYR A 223 -3.74 1.95 -1.50
N ASP A 224 -3.94 0.86 -0.76
CA ASP A 224 -3.39 -0.47 -1.00
C ASP A 224 -4.15 -1.17 -2.14
N ARG A 225 -3.71 -0.95 -3.39
CA ARG A 225 -4.36 -1.53 -4.58
C ARG A 225 -4.51 -3.07 -4.54
N PRO A 226 -3.56 -3.86 -4.00
CA PRO A 226 -3.78 -5.28 -3.69
C PRO A 226 -5.04 -5.63 -2.86
N LYS A 227 -5.62 -4.70 -2.09
CA LYS A 227 -6.90 -4.92 -1.39
C LYS A 227 -8.10 -4.96 -2.32
N LEU A 228 -8.04 -4.34 -3.51
CA LEU A 228 -9.15 -4.23 -4.45
C LEU A 228 -9.65 -5.58 -5.00
N SER A 229 -8.90 -6.66 -4.79
CA SER A 229 -9.26 -8.05 -5.17
C SER A 229 -9.33 -9.01 -3.97
N LYS A 230 -8.73 -8.65 -2.84
CA LYS A 230 -8.63 -9.51 -1.62
C LYS A 230 -9.59 -9.12 -0.52
N SER A 231 -10.01 -7.87 -0.51
CA SER A 231 -10.88 -7.26 0.49
C SER A 231 -11.80 -6.28 -0.25
N MET A 232 -12.48 -6.79 -1.28
CA MET A 232 -13.45 -6.00 -2.04
C MET A 232 -14.61 -5.57 -1.13
N ASP A 233 -15.36 -4.54 -1.55
CA ASP A 233 -16.39 -3.90 -0.73
C ASP A 233 -15.84 -3.19 0.52
N SER A 234 -14.62 -2.64 0.42
CA SER A 234 -14.00 -1.80 1.45
C SER A 234 -14.24 -0.31 1.19
N HIS A 235 -14.38 0.47 2.25
CA HIS A 235 -14.31 1.93 2.17
C HIS A 235 -12.83 2.35 1.94
N PRO A 236 -12.52 3.31 1.04
CA PRO A 236 -11.15 3.78 0.76
C PRO A 236 -10.22 4.00 1.96
N GLU A 237 -10.74 4.52 3.07
CA GLU A 237 -10.02 4.80 4.31
C GLU A 237 -9.56 3.52 5.02
N GLN A 238 -10.31 2.41 4.89
CA GLN A 238 -9.96 1.10 5.44
C GLN A 238 -8.79 0.45 4.70
N ILE A 239 -8.54 0.88 3.45
CA ILE A 239 -7.46 0.42 2.59
C ILE A 239 -6.41 1.52 2.34
N ALA A 240 -6.50 2.65 3.03
CA ALA A 240 -5.54 3.73 2.91
C ALA A 240 -4.15 3.28 3.40
N LEU A 241 -3.10 3.66 2.66
CA LEU A 241 -1.72 3.34 3.02
C LEU A 241 -1.23 4.18 4.20
N ARG A 242 -1.74 5.41 4.32
CA ARG A 242 -1.49 6.34 5.42
C ARG A 242 -2.80 7.07 5.77
N PRO A 243 -3.05 7.38 7.06
CA PRO A 243 -4.18 8.22 7.47
C PRO A 243 -4.00 9.65 6.95
N LYS A 244 -5.07 10.44 6.86
CA LYS A 244 -5.03 11.81 6.30
C LYS A 244 -4.05 12.71 7.05
N GLU A 245 -4.00 12.57 8.37
CA GLU A 245 -3.20 13.35 9.31
C GLU A 245 -1.69 13.16 9.07
N PHE A 246 -1.28 12.03 8.49
CA PHE A 246 0.10 11.76 8.11
C PHE A 246 0.61 12.76 7.07
N PHE A 247 -0.17 13.01 6.01
CA PHE A 247 0.19 13.92 4.93
C PHE A 247 0.35 15.35 5.42
N CYS A 248 -0.53 15.78 6.33
CA CYS A 248 -0.41 17.06 7.02
C CYS A 248 0.78 17.10 8.00
N THR A 249 1.07 16.01 8.71
CA THR A 249 2.16 15.95 9.71
C THR A 249 3.55 16.11 9.08
N TYR A 250 3.73 15.64 7.85
CA TYR A 250 5.01 15.62 7.12
C TYR A 250 5.04 16.50 5.86
N ASP A 251 4.05 17.40 5.71
CA ASP A 251 3.97 18.38 4.61
C ASP A 251 4.11 17.73 3.22
N ILE A 252 3.34 16.67 2.99
CA ILE A 252 3.25 15.98 1.69
C ILE A 252 1.90 16.34 1.08
N GLU A 253 1.90 17.21 0.08
CA GLU A 253 0.66 17.61 -0.61
C GLU A 253 0.20 16.52 -1.57
N VAL A 254 -1.11 16.22 -1.59
CA VAL A 254 -1.71 15.26 -2.52
C VAL A 254 -2.86 15.93 -3.27
N LEU A 255 -2.64 16.21 -4.55
CA LEU A 255 -3.63 16.75 -5.47
C LEU A 255 -4.42 15.59 -6.11
N THR A 256 -5.58 15.29 -5.55
CA THR A 256 -6.54 14.29 -6.07
C THR A 256 -7.34 14.81 -7.26
N GLU A 257 -7.85 13.90 -8.09
CA GLU A 257 -8.63 14.20 -9.32
C GLU A 257 -7.89 15.08 -10.36
N MET A 258 -6.58 15.26 -10.23
CA MET A 258 -5.74 16.09 -11.09
C MET A 258 -4.95 15.24 -12.11
N GLN A 259 -5.36 15.31 -13.38
CA GLN A 259 -4.68 14.65 -14.50
C GLN A 259 -3.58 15.57 -15.09
N VAL A 260 -2.31 15.17 -14.99
CA VAL A 260 -1.24 15.75 -15.82
C VAL A 260 -1.39 15.21 -17.26
N ALA A 261 -1.48 16.12 -18.22
CA ALA A 261 -1.66 15.82 -19.64
C ALA A 261 -0.33 15.85 -20.41
N ALA A 262 0.61 16.72 -20.02
CA ALA A 262 1.93 16.83 -20.64
C ALA A 262 3.00 17.26 -19.62
N VAL A 263 4.27 16.97 -19.93
CA VAL A 263 5.44 17.40 -19.18
C VAL A 263 6.43 18.06 -20.14
N ASP A 264 6.71 19.33 -19.93
CA ASP A 264 7.80 20.03 -20.59
C ASP A 264 9.07 19.86 -19.74
N ILE A 265 9.96 18.96 -20.19
CA ILE A 265 11.21 18.66 -19.48
C ILE A 265 12.22 19.81 -19.58
N LYS A 266 12.16 20.61 -20.66
CA LYS A 266 13.10 21.71 -20.92
C LYS A 266 12.81 22.90 -20.01
N ASN A 267 11.55 23.30 -19.93
CA ASN A 267 11.09 24.40 -19.07
C ASN A 267 10.72 23.92 -17.65
N LYS A 268 10.80 22.61 -17.40
CA LYS A 268 10.42 21.93 -16.15
C LYS A 268 9.01 22.28 -15.67
N THR A 269 8.02 22.10 -16.55
CA THR A 269 6.62 22.41 -16.25
C THR A 269 5.73 21.20 -16.55
N ALA A 270 4.92 20.79 -15.58
CA ALA A 270 3.80 19.88 -15.81
C ALA A 270 2.55 20.69 -16.20
N VAL A 271 1.88 20.25 -17.26
CA VAL A 271 0.63 20.85 -17.75
C VAL A 271 -0.52 19.88 -17.45
N PHE A 272 -1.48 20.34 -16.67
CA PHE A 272 -2.66 19.60 -16.27
C PHE A 272 -3.77 19.75 -17.34
N LYS A 273 -4.71 18.81 -17.34
CA LYS A 273 -5.77 18.71 -18.35
C LYS A 273 -6.77 19.88 -18.34
N ASP A 274 -6.90 20.55 -17.21
CA ASP A 274 -7.67 21.79 -17.02
C ASP A 274 -6.91 23.05 -17.50
N GLY A 275 -5.66 22.91 -17.92
CA GLY A 275 -4.77 24.00 -18.33
C GLY A 275 -3.93 24.58 -17.18
N PHE A 276 -4.09 24.11 -15.94
CA PHE A 276 -3.21 24.50 -14.84
C PHE A 276 -1.76 24.05 -15.13
N LYS A 277 -0.78 24.82 -14.65
CA LYS A 277 0.64 24.56 -14.86
C LYS A 277 1.37 24.56 -13.52
N MET A 278 2.22 23.57 -13.32
CA MET A 278 3.10 23.49 -12.16
C MET A 278 4.56 23.37 -12.59
N GLU A 279 5.37 24.35 -12.21
CA GLU A 279 6.83 24.31 -12.33
C GLU A 279 7.42 23.34 -11.30
N TYR A 280 8.48 22.63 -11.65
CA TYR A 280 9.13 21.68 -10.75
C TYR A 280 10.66 21.76 -10.80
N ASN A 281 11.36 21.53 -9.68
CA ASN A 281 12.82 21.36 -9.71
C ASN A 281 13.24 19.92 -10.04
N LYS A 282 12.49 18.94 -9.51
CA LYS A 282 12.62 17.49 -9.74
C LYS A 282 11.26 16.86 -10.04
N LEU A 283 11.25 15.82 -10.86
CA LEU A 283 10.05 15.11 -11.29
C LEU A 283 10.22 13.59 -11.09
N LEU A 284 9.21 12.94 -10.52
CA LEU A 284 9.01 11.50 -10.61
C LEU A 284 7.72 11.20 -11.39
N ILE A 285 7.80 10.27 -12.34
CA ILE A 285 6.62 9.71 -13.03
C ILE A 285 6.35 8.32 -12.43
N ALA A 286 5.27 8.22 -11.67
CA ALA A 286 4.84 7.04 -10.91
C ALA A 286 3.37 6.66 -11.23
N THR A 287 2.93 6.92 -12.47
CA THR A 287 1.54 6.75 -12.97
C THR A 287 1.01 5.32 -12.91
N GLY A 288 1.91 4.32 -12.84
CA GLY A 288 1.55 2.91 -12.84
C GLY A 288 0.98 2.45 -14.18
N ASN A 289 0.00 1.55 -14.15
CA ASN A 289 -0.60 0.94 -15.35
C ASN A 289 -2.11 1.13 -15.37
N THR A 290 -2.71 1.16 -16.56
CA THR A 290 -4.15 1.09 -16.78
C THR A 290 -4.58 -0.34 -17.13
N PRO A 291 -5.81 -0.78 -16.79
CA PRO A 291 -6.34 -2.05 -17.27
C PRO A 291 -6.43 -2.09 -18.80
N LYS A 292 -6.10 -3.23 -19.40
CA LYS A 292 -6.31 -3.46 -20.83
C LYS A 292 -7.78 -3.78 -21.05
N ALA A 293 -8.54 -2.83 -21.59
CA ALA A 293 -9.93 -3.04 -21.99
C ALA A 293 -10.06 -4.18 -23.02
N LEU A 294 -11.20 -4.88 -22.98
CA LEU A 294 -11.55 -5.90 -23.98
C LEU A 294 -11.64 -5.26 -25.37
N SER A 295 -11.24 -5.98 -26.41
CA SER A 295 -11.24 -5.50 -27.80
C SER A 295 -12.24 -6.27 -28.67
N CYS A 296 -13.46 -6.50 -28.14
CA CYS A 296 -14.52 -7.28 -28.78
C CYS A 296 -15.82 -6.48 -28.91
N LYS A 297 -16.77 -6.99 -29.72
CA LYS A 297 -18.14 -6.45 -29.78
C LYS A 297 -18.79 -6.56 -28.39
N GLY A 298 -19.53 -5.51 -28.00
CA GLY A 298 -20.18 -5.46 -26.68
C GLY A 298 -19.28 -5.01 -25.53
N LYS A 299 -18.00 -4.66 -25.75
CA LYS A 299 -17.10 -4.17 -24.69
C LYS A 299 -17.58 -2.92 -23.92
N GLU A 300 -18.53 -2.17 -24.47
CA GLU A 300 -19.07 -0.92 -23.91
C GLU A 300 -20.40 -1.11 -23.15
N VAL A 301 -20.92 -2.34 -23.03
CA VAL A 301 -22.19 -2.54 -22.28
C VAL A 301 -21.98 -2.31 -20.79
N GLU A 302 -22.99 -1.77 -20.11
CA GLU A 302 -22.89 -1.29 -18.72
C GLU A 302 -22.46 -2.36 -17.70
N ASN A 303 -22.60 -3.65 -18.03
CA ASN A 303 -22.22 -4.78 -17.19
C ASN A 303 -20.82 -5.37 -17.50
N VAL A 304 -19.99 -4.69 -18.29
CA VAL A 304 -18.56 -5.01 -18.50
C VAL A 304 -17.69 -4.06 -17.69
N PHE A 305 -16.81 -4.61 -16.84
CA PHE A 305 -16.00 -3.84 -15.89
C PHE A 305 -14.51 -4.16 -15.98
N ASN A 306 -13.70 -3.18 -15.64
CA ASN A 306 -12.31 -3.38 -15.23
C ASN A 306 -12.19 -2.99 -13.75
N ILE A 307 -11.32 -3.64 -12.98
CA ILE A 307 -11.06 -3.25 -11.58
C ILE A 307 -9.73 -2.49 -11.51
N ARG A 308 -9.77 -1.21 -11.13
CA ARG A 308 -8.57 -0.38 -10.90
C ARG A 308 -8.65 0.51 -9.66
N THR A 309 -9.85 0.89 -9.27
CA THR A 309 -10.18 1.81 -8.17
C THR A 309 -11.09 1.13 -7.12
N PRO A 310 -11.25 1.71 -5.92
CA PRO A 310 -12.24 1.25 -4.94
C PRO A 310 -13.67 1.25 -5.50
N GLU A 311 -14.01 2.27 -6.28
CA GLU A 311 -15.29 2.39 -6.98
C GLU A 311 -15.57 1.19 -7.91
N ASP A 312 -14.56 0.75 -8.67
CA ASP A 312 -14.71 -0.39 -9.57
C ASP A 312 -14.94 -1.69 -8.79
N ALA A 313 -14.11 -1.94 -7.77
CA ALA A 313 -14.18 -3.14 -6.95
C ALA A 313 -15.55 -3.26 -6.26
N ASN A 314 -16.01 -2.18 -5.62
CA ASN A 314 -17.27 -2.18 -4.87
C ASN A 314 -18.48 -2.25 -5.82
N ARG A 315 -18.38 -1.64 -7.03
CA ARG A 315 -19.40 -1.79 -8.08
C ARG A 315 -19.51 -3.23 -8.57
N VAL A 316 -18.37 -3.91 -8.78
CA VAL A 316 -18.35 -5.33 -9.16
C VAL A 316 -19.02 -6.20 -8.10
N VAL A 317 -18.69 -6.03 -6.81
CA VAL A 317 -19.35 -6.80 -5.73
C VAL A 317 -20.87 -6.58 -5.74
N LYS A 318 -21.31 -5.32 -5.76
CA LYS A 318 -22.74 -4.96 -5.76
C LYS A 318 -23.52 -5.59 -6.91
N LEU A 319 -22.93 -5.64 -8.11
CA LEU A 319 -23.60 -6.17 -9.31
C LEU A 319 -23.45 -7.69 -9.48
N ALA A 320 -22.40 -8.29 -8.92
CA ALA A 320 -22.18 -9.73 -8.95
C ALA A 320 -23.16 -10.52 -8.06
N THR A 321 -23.67 -9.92 -6.99
CA THR A 321 -24.54 -10.58 -6.00
C THR A 321 -25.73 -11.29 -6.65
N SER A 322 -25.81 -12.60 -6.47
CA SER A 322 -26.83 -13.48 -7.07
C SER A 322 -26.92 -13.43 -8.61
N LYS A 323 -25.83 -13.08 -9.31
CA LYS A 323 -25.73 -13.10 -10.78
C LYS A 323 -24.75 -14.16 -11.30
N ASN A 324 -24.81 -14.44 -12.60
CA ASN A 324 -23.78 -15.19 -13.30
C ASN A 324 -22.65 -14.22 -13.65
N VAL A 325 -21.44 -14.50 -13.20
CA VAL A 325 -20.25 -13.65 -13.40
C VAL A 325 -19.28 -14.35 -14.33
N VAL A 326 -18.85 -13.66 -15.39
CA VAL A 326 -17.78 -14.11 -16.28
C VAL A 326 -16.56 -13.22 -16.07
N ILE A 327 -15.43 -13.83 -15.75
CA ILE A 327 -14.13 -13.17 -15.54
C ILE A 327 -13.23 -13.52 -16.71
N VAL A 328 -12.73 -12.50 -17.42
CA VAL A 328 -11.82 -12.70 -18.56
C VAL A 328 -10.37 -12.55 -18.10
N GLY A 329 -9.65 -13.68 -18.07
CA GLY A 329 -8.25 -13.83 -17.66
C GLY A 329 -8.11 -14.51 -16.30
N ALA A 330 -7.43 -15.65 -16.25
CA ALA A 330 -7.07 -16.42 -15.05
C ALA A 330 -5.66 -16.07 -14.54
N SER A 331 -5.36 -14.77 -14.50
CA SER A 331 -4.21 -14.20 -13.80
C SER A 331 -4.52 -13.95 -12.32
N PHE A 332 -3.56 -13.47 -11.52
CA PHE A 332 -3.75 -13.20 -10.09
C PHE A 332 -5.02 -12.39 -9.79
N LEU A 333 -5.25 -11.29 -10.53
CA LEU A 333 -6.42 -10.45 -10.32
C LEU A 333 -7.73 -11.20 -10.58
N GLY A 334 -7.80 -11.97 -11.67
CA GLY A 334 -9.00 -12.73 -12.03
C GLY A 334 -9.27 -13.88 -11.07
N MET A 335 -8.24 -14.61 -10.65
CA MET A 335 -8.34 -15.70 -9.68
C MET A 335 -8.72 -15.21 -8.28
N GLU A 336 -8.15 -14.08 -7.82
CA GLU A 336 -8.50 -13.47 -6.53
C GLU A 336 -9.95 -12.96 -6.51
N VAL A 337 -10.37 -12.25 -7.56
CA VAL A 337 -11.76 -11.77 -7.70
C VAL A 337 -12.74 -12.94 -7.84
N ALA A 338 -12.37 -14.01 -8.56
CA ALA A 338 -13.19 -15.21 -8.65
C ALA A 338 -13.41 -15.83 -7.26
N ALA A 339 -12.32 -16.08 -6.52
CA ALA A 339 -12.38 -16.64 -5.17
C ALA A 339 -13.21 -15.77 -4.20
N TYR A 340 -13.10 -14.45 -4.28
CA TYR A 340 -13.92 -13.53 -3.49
C TYR A 340 -15.42 -13.62 -3.86
N LEU A 341 -15.75 -13.80 -5.14
CA LEU A 341 -17.14 -13.82 -5.62
C LEU A 341 -17.84 -15.18 -5.53
N THR A 342 -17.13 -16.30 -5.36
CA THR A 342 -17.71 -17.66 -5.28
C THR A 342 -18.82 -17.80 -4.22
N GLU A 343 -18.75 -17.05 -3.13
CA GLU A 343 -19.75 -17.07 -2.04
C GLU A 343 -20.85 -16.00 -2.18
N ARG A 344 -20.78 -15.16 -3.22
CA ARG A 344 -21.64 -13.96 -3.40
C ARG A 344 -22.44 -13.99 -4.71
N ALA A 345 -21.85 -14.51 -5.77
CA ALA A 345 -22.48 -14.70 -7.07
C ALA A 345 -23.36 -15.97 -7.10
N HIS A 346 -24.25 -16.07 -8.10
CA HIS A 346 -24.94 -17.33 -8.38
C HIS A 346 -24.00 -18.35 -9.05
N SER A 347 -23.17 -17.89 -9.97
CA SER A 347 -22.10 -18.67 -10.57
C SER A 347 -20.92 -17.76 -10.96
N VAL A 348 -19.71 -18.33 -10.98
CA VAL A 348 -18.49 -17.67 -11.44
C VAL A 348 -17.81 -18.57 -12.47
N SER A 349 -17.57 -18.03 -13.66
CA SER A 349 -16.82 -18.70 -14.73
C SER A 349 -15.61 -17.85 -15.11
N LEU A 350 -14.43 -18.49 -15.23
CA LEU A 350 -13.24 -17.85 -15.78
C LEU A 350 -13.01 -18.30 -17.22
N VAL A 351 -12.68 -17.35 -18.08
CA VAL A 351 -12.25 -17.58 -19.47
C VAL A 351 -10.78 -17.15 -19.60
N GLU A 352 -9.91 -18.05 -20.01
CA GLU A 352 -8.47 -17.82 -20.22
C GLU A 352 -8.07 -18.32 -21.61
N LEU A 353 -6.98 -17.79 -22.18
CA LEU A 353 -6.44 -18.22 -23.48
C LEU A 353 -5.53 -19.45 -23.35
N GLU A 354 -4.86 -19.58 -22.20
CA GLU A 354 -4.07 -20.76 -21.83
C GLU A 354 -4.96 -21.89 -21.30
N GLU A 355 -4.53 -23.14 -21.51
CA GLU A 355 -5.23 -24.35 -21.02
C GLU A 355 -5.37 -24.42 -19.49
N VAL A 356 -4.50 -23.73 -18.75
CA VAL A 356 -4.51 -23.71 -17.28
C VAL A 356 -4.12 -22.32 -16.73
N PRO A 357 -4.63 -21.89 -15.56
CA PRO A 357 -4.20 -20.67 -14.90
C PRO A 357 -2.69 -20.63 -14.66
N PHE A 358 -2.11 -19.43 -14.71
CA PHE A 358 -0.68 -19.19 -14.44
C PHE A 358 0.35 -19.97 -15.29
N LYS A 359 -0.05 -20.66 -16.39
CA LYS A 359 0.85 -21.50 -17.20
C LYS A 359 2.19 -20.84 -17.55
N LYS A 360 2.17 -19.55 -17.90
CA LYS A 360 3.36 -18.73 -18.26
C LYS A 360 4.29 -18.40 -17.09
N PHE A 361 3.81 -18.40 -15.85
CA PHE A 361 4.57 -17.98 -14.67
C PHE A 361 5.04 -19.17 -13.82
N PHE A 362 4.21 -20.20 -13.67
CA PHE A 362 4.46 -21.34 -12.78
C PHE A 362 4.42 -22.70 -13.48
N GLY A 363 4.21 -22.72 -14.80
CA GLY A 363 4.12 -23.94 -15.58
C GLY A 363 2.80 -24.70 -15.37
N GLU A 364 2.60 -25.71 -16.22
CA GLU A 364 1.35 -26.45 -16.31
C GLU A 364 1.00 -27.22 -15.02
N LYS A 365 2.01 -27.78 -14.33
CA LYS A 365 1.81 -28.57 -13.10
C LYS A 365 1.15 -27.75 -11.99
N VAL A 366 1.55 -26.49 -11.84
CA VAL A 366 0.94 -25.59 -10.83
C VAL A 366 -0.44 -25.15 -11.29
N GLY A 367 -0.62 -24.80 -12.57
CA GLY A 367 -1.94 -24.45 -13.12
C GLY A 367 -2.98 -25.56 -12.93
N ARG A 368 -2.64 -26.81 -13.25
CA ARG A 368 -3.51 -27.98 -13.01
C ARG A 368 -3.81 -28.23 -11.54
N ALA A 369 -2.91 -27.87 -10.62
CA ALA A 369 -3.17 -27.99 -9.18
C ALA A 369 -4.18 -26.93 -8.71
N VAL A 370 -4.08 -25.70 -9.23
CA VAL A 370 -5.02 -24.59 -8.92
C VAL A 370 -6.42 -24.84 -9.50
N MET A 371 -6.55 -25.56 -10.62
CA MET A 371 -7.87 -25.95 -11.18
C MET A 371 -8.61 -27.05 -10.41
N LYS A 372 -7.97 -27.70 -9.43
CA LYS A 372 -8.56 -28.79 -8.63
C LYS A 372 -9.11 -28.31 -7.27
N VAL A 373 -9.61 -27.07 -7.23
CA VAL A 373 -10.16 -26.40 -6.03
C VAL A 373 -11.67 -26.30 -6.15
#